data_AF-A0A9D7JCP5-F1
#
_entry.id   AF-A0A9D7JCP5-F1
#
_cell.length_a   1.000
_cell.length_b   1.000
_cell.length_c   1.000
_cell.angle_alpha   90.00
_cell.angle_beta   90.00
_cell.angle_gamma   90.00
#
_symmetry.space_group_name_H-M   'P 1'
#
loop_
_entity.id
_entity.type
_entity.pdbx_description
1 polymer ?
#
loop_
_entity_poly.entity_id
_entity_poly.type
_entity_poly.pdbx_seq_one_letter_code
_entity_poly.pdbx_strand_id
1 'polypeptide(L)'
;MRFLAVSLIAVAMAATPVLAEGDVDAGATVFKKCLACHAVGEGAKNKVGPQLNDLFGRVAGTAPDYKYSKAMMEAGAGGLIWTEETLKPYLHKPKEVVPGTKMTFAGLPNEEDEANLIAYLLTFSPNYVPPAPAQ
;
A
#
# COMPACT_ATOMS: atom_id res chain seq x y z
N MET A 1 38.18 -44.22 -22.70
CA MET A 1 37.01 -43.96 -23.58
C MET A 1 35.85 -43.53 -22.69
N ARG A 2 35.46 -42.25 -22.79
CA ARG A 2 34.14 -41.67 -22.49
C ARG A 2 33.53 -41.78 -21.08
N PHE A 3 33.52 -40.60 -20.46
CA PHE A 3 32.70 -40.11 -19.35
C PHE A 3 31.20 -40.30 -19.53
N LEU A 4 30.46 -40.42 -18.43
CA LEU A 4 29.13 -39.83 -18.26
C LEU A 4 28.95 -39.42 -16.80
N ALA A 5 29.24 -38.15 -16.52
CA ALA A 5 28.82 -37.47 -15.31
C ALA A 5 27.36 -37.04 -15.50
N VAL A 6 26.47 -37.50 -14.64
CA VAL A 6 25.07 -37.04 -14.59
C VAL A 6 25.04 -35.78 -13.75
N SER A 7 25.01 -34.61 -14.41
CA SER A 7 24.83 -33.32 -13.75
C SER A 7 23.39 -33.16 -13.28
N LEU A 8 23.17 -33.09 -11.96
CA LEU A 8 21.97 -32.49 -11.40
C LEU A 8 21.98 -30.99 -11.73
N ILE A 9 21.06 -30.55 -12.59
CA ILE A 9 20.75 -29.13 -12.74
C ILE A 9 19.65 -28.83 -11.72
N ALA A 10 20.04 -28.35 -10.54
CA ALA A 10 19.11 -27.70 -9.62
C ALA A 10 18.84 -26.29 -10.15
N VAL A 11 17.68 -26.08 -10.76
CA VAL A 11 17.22 -24.75 -11.15
C VAL A 11 16.73 -24.05 -9.89
N ALA A 12 17.58 -23.20 -9.31
CA ALA A 12 17.18 -22.28 -8.25
C ALA A 12 16.33 -21.17 -8.88
N MET A 13 15.01 -21.26 -8.72
CA MET A 13 14.11 -20.13 -8.98
C MET A 13 14.38 -19.04 -7.93
N ALA A 14 15.14 -18.02 -8.32
CA ALA A 14 15.21 -16.78 -7.57
C ALA A 14 13.85 -16.08 -7.69
N ALA A 15 13.06 -16.09 -6.63
CA ALA A 15 11.88 -15.25 -6.51
C ALA A 15 12.36 -13.79 -6.41
N THR A 16 12.30 -13.05 -7.52
CA THR A 16 12.46 -11.59 -7.49
C THR A 16 11.24 -11.01 -6.79
N PRO A 17 11.39 -10.24 -5.69
CA PRO A 17 10.26 -9.50 -5.16
C PRO A 17 9.85 -8.48 -6.23
N VAL A 18 8.60 -8.59 -6.69
CA VAL A 18 7.94 -7.49 -7.40
C VAL A 18 7.85 -6.35 -6.41
N LEU A 19 8.81 -5.43 -6.47
CA LEU A 19 8.64 -4.10 -5.91
C LEU A 19 7.69 -3.38 -6.86
N ALA A 20 6.66 -2.73 -6.31
CA ALA A 20 5.69 -1.94 -7.06
C ALA A 20 6.39 -1.11 -8.15
N GLU A 21 5.96 -1.22 -9.41
CA GLU A 21 6.58 -0.63 -10.61
C GLU A 21 6.57 0.93 -10.63
N GLY A 22 6.25 1.58 -9.51
CA GLY A 22 6.12 3.03 -9.41
C GLY A 22 7.44 3.76 -9.12
N ASP A 23 7.50 5.02 -9.55
CA ASP A 23 8.56 5.97 -9.25
C ASP A 23 8.29 6.68 -7.90
N VAL A 24 9.24 6.53 -6.97
CA VAL A 24 9.16 7.08 -5.61
C VAL A 24 9.21 8.63 -5.60
N ASP A 25 10.00 9.25 -6.46
CA ASP A 25 10.14 10.71 -6.52
C ASP A 25 8.90 11.35 -7.16
N ALA A 26 8.36 10.71 -8.19
CA ALA A 26 7.05 11.06 -8.74
C ALA A 26 5.95 10.87 -7.69
N GLY A 27 6.00 9.77 -6.93
CA GLY A 27 5.07 9.46 -5.84
C GLY A 27 5.09 10.50 -4.72
N ALA A 28 6.26 11.00 -4.35
CA ALA A 28 6.41 12.11 -3.41
C ALA A 28 5.73 13.39 -3.92
N THR A 29 5.73 13.61 -5.25
CA THR A 29 4.99 14.71 -5.88
C THR A 29 3.48 14.47 -5.84
N VAL A 30 3.00 13.26 -6.11
CA VAL A 30 1.59 12.89 -5.98
C VAL A 30 1.11 13.07 -4.54
N PHE A 31 1.93 12.68 -3.55
CA PHE A 31 1.61 12.79 -2.13
C PHE A 31 1.34 14.23 -1.66
N LYS A 32 1.78 15.26 -2.41
CA LYS A 32 1.40 16.65 -2.14
C LYS A 32 -0.12 16.86 -2.11
N LYS A 33 -0.88 16.06 -2.86
CA LYS A 33 -2.36 16.03 -2.84
C LYS A 33 -2.92 15.54 -1.49
N CYS A 34 -2.14 14.80 -0.72
CA CYS A 34 -2.50 14.17 0.56
C CYS A 34 -2.05 14.98 1.79
N LEU A 35 -1.04 15.85 1.64
CA LEU A 35 -0.37 16.57 2.75
C LEU A 35 -1.30 17.43 3.62
N ALA A 36 -2.40 17.93 3.07
CA ALA A 36 -3.39 18.68 3.84
C ALA A 36 -3.99 17.82 4.97
N CYS A 37 -4.19 16.53 4.71
CA CYS A 37 -4.90 15.61 5.59
C CYS A 37 -4.00 14.58 6.27
N HIS A 38 -2.87 14.23 5.67
CA HIS A 38 -2.01 13.14 6.14
C HIS A 38 -0.57 13.60 6.39
N ALA A 39 0.16 12.76 7.11
CA ALA A 39 1.58 12.91 7.38
C ALA A 39 2.27 11.55 7.29
N VAL A 40 3.54 11.55 6.90
CA VAL A 40 4.47 10.41 6.86
C VAL A 40 5.83 10.86 7.37
N GLY A 41 6.70 9.90 7.69
CA GLY A 41 8.07 10.12 8.15
C GLY A 41 8.19 10.29 9.66
N GLU A 42 9.39 10.64 10.08
CA GLU A 42 9.73 10.82 11.50
C GLU A 42 8.82 11.86 12.16
N GLY A 43 8.24 11.52 13.31
CA GLY A 43 7.37 12.42 14.06
C GLY A 43 6.01 12.70 13.41
N ALA A 44 5.60 11.91 12.41
CA ALA A 44 4.27 12.03 11.80
C ALA A 44 3.15 11.91 12.85
N LYS A 45 2.17 12.81 12.77
CA LYS A 45 1.01 12.86 13.67
C LYS A 45 -0.29 12.77 12.88
N ASN A 46 -1.33 12.28 13.54
CA ASN A 46 -2.70 12.35 13.02
C ASN A 46 -3.10 13.81 12.79
N LYS A 47 -3.77 14.09 11.66
CA LYS A 47 -4.30 15.40 11.27
C LYS A 47 -5.80 15.26 10.99
N VAL A 48 -6.28 15.81 9.88
CA VAL A 48 -7.65 15.55 9.37
C VAL A 48 -7.82 14.05 9.08
N GLY A 49 -6.79 13.40 8.52
CA GLY A 49 -6.64 11.96 8.35
C GLY A 49 -5.60 11.36 9.31
N PRO A 50 -5.54 10.03 9.42
CA PRO A 50 -4.50 9.35 10.20
C PRO A 50 -3.12 9.54 9.57
N GLN A 51 -2.06 9.40 10.36
CA GLN A 51 -0.70 9.25 9.83
C GLN A 51 -0.57 7.94 9.01
N LEU A 52 0.35 7.91 8.03
CA LEU A 52 0.46 6.83 7.04
C LEU A 52 1.77 6.02 7.09
N ASN A 53 2.58 6.15 8.14
CA ASN A 53 3.66 5.20 8.43
C ASN A 53 3.06 3.83 8.79
N ASP A 54 3.76 2.76 8.41
CA ASP A 54 3.35 1.37 8.58
C ASP A 54 1.90 1.13 8.11
N LEU A 55 1.55 1.72 6.96
CA LEU A 55 0.23 1.59 6.34
C LEU A 55 0.04 0.18 5.78
N PHE A 56 1.04 -0.34 5.08
CA PHE A 56 0.94 -1.63 4.40
C PHE A 56 0.95 -2.78 5.42
N GLY A 57 0.07 -3.75 5.22
CA GLY A 57 -0.25 -4.83 6.16
C GLY A 57 -1.19 -4.44 7.29
N ARG A 58 -1.51 -3.16 7.48
CA ARG A 58 -2.40 -2.70 8.55
C ARG A 58 -3.86 -2.92 8.17
N VAL A 59 -4.65 -3.42 9.13
CA VAL A 59 -6.10 -3.48 9.02
C VAL A 59 -6.67 -2.07 8.84
N ALA A 60 -7.63 -1.89 7.93
CA ALA A 60 -8.24 -0.59 7.72
C ALA A 60 -8.94 -0.08 8.98
N GLY A 61 -8.86 1.22 9.24
CA GLY A 61 -9.54 1.82 10.40
C GLY A 61 -8.88 1.58 11.76
N THR A 62 -7.61 1.15 11.82
CA THR A 62 -6.95 0.81 13.10
C THR A 62 -5.68 1.61 13.43
N ALA A 63 -5.37 2.70 12.70
CA ALA A 63 -4.25 3.54 13.10
C ALA A 63 -4.47 4.06 14.54
N PRO A 64 -3.43 4.04 15.39
CA PRO A 64 -3.55 4.42 16.79
C PRO A 64 -3.98 5.88 16.93
N ASP A 65 -4.78 6.14 17.96
CA ASP A 65 -5.22 7.49 18.36
C ASP A 65 -5.91 8.31 17.25
N TYR A 66 -6.53 7.66 16.27
CA TYR A 66 -7.34 8.31 15.22
C TYR A 66 -8.81 7.86 15.28
N LYS A 67 -9.74 8.82 15.13
CA LYS A 67 -11.19 8.59 15.16
C LYS A 67 -11.77 8.40 13.76
N TYR A 68 -11.83 7.14 13.31
CA TYR A 68 -12.35 6.76 12.00
C TYR A 68 -13.85 6.99 11.81
N SER A 69 -14.34 6.86 10.57
CA SER A 69 -15.78 6.67 10.33
C SER A 69 -16.18 5.26 10.75
N LYS A 70 -17.47 5.08 11.09
CA LYS A 70 -18.04 3.74 11.31
C LYS A 70 -17.77 2.82 10.13
N ALA A 71 -18.02 3.30 8.91
CA ALA A 71 -17.80 2.53 7.68
C ALA A 71 -16.36 2.03 7.50
N MET A 72 -15.34 2.84 7.83
CA MET A 72 -13.95 2.42 7.67
C MET A 72 -13.56 1.36 8.71
N MET A 73 -14.07 1.49 9.94
CA MET A 73 -13.86 0.46 10.97
C MET A 73 -14.56 -0.86 10.61
N GLU A 74 -15.77 -0.79 10.06
CA GLU A 74 -16.51 -1.97 9.59
C GLU A 74 -15.83 -2.63 8.40
N ALA A 75 -15.28 -1.87 7.45
CA ALA A 75 -14.50 -2.41 6.35
C ALA A 75 -13.26 -3.18 6.84
N GLY A 76 -12.53 -2.63 7.81
CA GLY A 76 -11.42 -3.32 8.46
C GLY A 76 -11.83 -4.60 9.19
N ALA A 77 -12.91 -4.54 9.98
CA ALA A 77 -13.46 -5.71 10.66
C ALA A 77 -13.97 -6.78 9.67
N GLY A 78 -14.40 -6.37 8.48
CA GLY A 78 -14.77 -7.22 7.36
C GLY A 78 -13.61 -7.78 6.54
N GLY A 79 -12.36 -7.48 6.91
CA GLY A 79 -11.16 -8.05 6.30
C GLY A 79 -10.40 -7.12 5.35
N LEU A 80 -10.78 -5.84 5.23
CA LEU A 80 -9.99 -4.89 4.45
C LEU A 80 -8.63 -4.64 5.15
N ILE A 81 -7.57 -5.13 4.51
CA ILE A 81 -6.17 -4.92 4.91
C ILE A 81 -5.53 -4.07 3.82
N TRP A 82 -4.74 -3.06 4.20
CA TRP A 82 -4.03 -2.23 3.23
C TRP A 82 -2.84 -2.99 2.64
N THR A 83 -2.92 -3.30 1.35
CA THR A 83 -1.86 -3.87 0.50
C THR A 83 -1.77 -3.01 -0.76
N GLU A 84 -0.80 -3.23 -1.65
CA GLU A 84 -0.83 -2.53 -2.95
C GLU A 84 -2.15 -2.78 -3.70
N GLU A 85 -2.63 -4.03 -3.69
CA GLU A 85 -3.83 -4.47 -4.38
C GLU A 85 -5.12 -3.82 -3.86
N THR A 86 -5.24 -3.64 -2.54
CA THR A 86 -6.44 -3.04 -1.94
C THR A 86 -6.36 -1.52 -1.86
N LEU A 87 -5.16 -0.96 -1.77
CA LEU A 87 -4.96 0.48 -1.69
C LEU A 87 -5.18 1.14 -3.05
N LYS A 88 -4.75 0.53 -4.17
CA LYS A 88 -4.94 1.07 -5.52
C LYS A 88 -6.41 1.45 -5.82
N PRO A 89 -7.42 0.56 -5.72
CA PRO A 89 -8.82 0.94 -5.96
C PRO A 89 -9.35 1.95 -4.93
N TYR A 90 -8.87 1.91 -3.68
CA TYR A 90 -9.25 2.91 -2.68
C TYR A 90 -8.72 4.31 -3.03
N LEU A 91 -7.50 4.41 -3.55
CA LEU A 91 -6.94 5.67 -4.08
C LEU A 91 -7.72 6.14 -5.29
N HIS A 92 -8.13 5.22 -6.17
CA HIS A 92 -8.92 5.53 -7.36
C HIS A 92 -10.25 6.21 -7.02
N LYS A 93 -11.02 5.62 -6.09
CA LYS A 93 -12.36 6.07 -5.67
C LYS A 93 -12.67 5.68 -4.21
N PRO A 94 -12.25 6.47 -3.21
CA PRO A 94 -12.40 6.10 -1.79
C PRO A 94 -13.83 5.82 -1.35
N LYS A 95 -14.79 6.61 -1.84
CA LYS A 95 -16.21 6.51 -1.47
C LYS A 95 -16.93 5.34 -2.13
N GLU A 96 -16.41 4.80 -3.22
CA GLU A 96 -16.97 3.60 -3.86
C GLU A 96 -16.48 2.35 -3.12
N VAL A 97 -15.20 2.32 -2.74
CA VAL A 97 -14.62 1.20 -1.99
C VAL A 97 -15.12 1.16 -0.54
N VAL A 98 -15.21 2.32 0.13
CA VAL A 98 -15.76 2.42 1.50
C VAL A 98 -16.85 3.48 1.55
N PRO A 99 -18.11 3.12 1.20
CA PRO A 99 -19.25 4.03 1.31
C PRO A 99 -19.43 4.53 2.75
N GLY A 100 -19.43 5.85 2.93
CA GLY A 100 -19.49 6.48 4.26
C GLY A 100 -18.11 6.71 4.92
N THR A 101 -17.01 6.55 4.18
CA THR A 101 -15.70 7.06 4.61
C THR A 101 -15.74 8.58 4.85
N LYS A 102 -15.03 9.05 5.88
CA LYS A 102 -14.83 10.49 6.16
C LYS A 102 -13.86 11.14 5.16
N MET A 103 -13.12 10.34 4.38
CA MET A 103 -12.20 10.85 3.37
C MET A 103 -13.00 11.48 2.21
N THR A 104 -12.98 12.81 2.12
CA THR A 104 -13.73 13.57 1.09
C THR A 104 -13.00 13.70 -0.24
N PHE A 105 -11.81 13.10 -0.35
CA PHE A 105 -11.01 13.09 -1.57
C PHE A 105 -11.79 12.43 -2.73
N ALA A 106 -11.74 13.06 -3.90
CA ALA A 106 -12.48 12.61 -5.08
C ALA A 106 -11.88 11.33 -5.72
N GLY A 107 -10.63 11.02 -5.38
CA GLY A 107 -9.87 9.92 -5.95
C GLY A 107 -8.75 10.38 -6.88
N LEU A 108 -7.89 9.43 -7.24
CA LEU A 108 -6.71 9.60 -8.08
C LEU A 108 -6.91 8.81 -9.38
N PRO A 109 -7.50 9.40 -10.44
CA PRO A 109 -7.97 8.63 -11.58
C PRO A 109 -6.88 8.12 -12.52
N ASN A 110 -5.64 8.56 -12.33
CA ASN A 110 -4.50 8.14 -13.15
C ASN A 110 -3.79 6.97 -12.45
N GLU A 111 -3.72 5.82 -13.13
CA GLU A 111 -3.13 4.60 -12.55
C GLU A 111 -1.61 4.70 -12.30
N GLU A 112 -0.89 5.49 -13.09
CA GLU A 112 0.53 5.76 -12.89
C GLU A 112 0.73 6.60 -11.62
N ASP A 113 -0.11 7.62 -11.39
CA ASP A 113 -0.11 8.39 -10.15
C ASP A 113 -0.39 7.48 -8.94
N GLU A 114 -1.31 6.51 -9.06
CA GLU A 114 -1.60 5.53 -8.00
C GLU A 114 -0.38 4.64 -7.70
N ALA A 115 0.24 4.07 -8.74
CA ALA A 115 1.42 3.23 -8.60
C ALA A 115 2.60 3.99 -7.98
N ASN A 116 2.84 5.21 -8.44
CA ASN A 116 3.88 6.09 -7.90
C ASN A 116 3.61 6.43 -6.43
N LEU A 117 2.36 6.78 -6.08
CA LEU A 117 1.99 7.06 -4.69
C LEU A 117 2.17 5.83 -3.78
N ILE A 118 1.80 4.64 -4.26
CA ILE A 118 2.02 3.38 -3.54
C ILE A 118 3.52 3.15 -3.31
N ALA A 119 4.35 3.29 -4.35
CA ALA A 119 5.80 3.16 -4.24
C ALA A 119 6.40 4.12 -3.20
N TYR A 120 5.95 5.38 -3.19
CA TYR A 120 6.37 6.35 -2.17
C TYR A 120 5.93 5.95 -0.76
N LEU A 121 4.67 5.55 -0.56
CA LEU A 121 4.16 5.17 0.76
C LEU A 121 4.83 3.89 1.31
N LEU A 122 5.23 2.96 0.44
CA LEU A 122 5.96 1.74 0.83
C LEU A 122 7.28 2.06 1.54
N THR A 123 7.94 3.18 1.19
CA THR A 123 9.17 3.62 1.86
C THR A 123 8.98 3.93 3.35
N PHE A 124 7.73 4.13 3.80
CA PHE A 124 7.35 4.36 5.20
C PHE A 124 6.75 3.12 5.87
N SER A 125 6.86 1.94 5.25
CA SER A 125 6.45 0.65 5.81
C SER A 125 7.58 -0.38 5.69
N PRO A 126 8.76 -0.14 6.31
CA PRO A 126 9.98 -0.92 6.08
C PRO A 126 9.89 -2.39 6.52
N ASN A 127 8.92 -2.73 7.38
CA ASN A 127 8.70 -4.09 7.87
C ASN A 127 7.58 -4.83 7.11
N TYR A 128 6.98 -4.19 6.12
CA TYR A 128 5.92 -4.81 5.33
C TYR A 128 6.50 -5.92 4.45
N VAL A 129 5.92 -7.10 4.55
CA VAL A 129 6.17 -8.22 3.66
C VAL A 129 4.90 -8.39 2.82
N PRO A 130 4.96 -8.17 1.50
CA PRO A 130 3.82 -8.39 0.64
C PRO A 130 3.27 -9.80 0.81
N PRO A 131 1.93 -9.99 0.80
CA PRO A 131 1.37 -11.32 0.77
C PRO A 131 1.91 -12.06 -0.46
N ALA A 132 2.11 -13.37 -0.32
CA ALA A 132 2.51 -14.19 -1.47
C ALA A 132 1.50 -13.98 -2.61
N PRO A 133 1.96 -13.89 -3.88
CA PRO A 133 1.06 -13.74 -5.01
C PRO A 133 -0.03 -14.81 -4.95
N ALA A 134 -1.29 -14.42 -5.13
CA ALA A 134 -2.36 -15.39 -5.32
C ALA A 134 -1.99 -16.27 -6.52
N GLN A 135 -2.04 -17.59 -6.33
CA GLN A 135 -1.75 -18.60 -7.34
C GLN A 135 -2.85 -18.66 -8.41
#